data_AF-A0A962E4U7-F1
#
_entry.id   AF-A0A962E4U7-F1
#
_cell.length_a   1.000
_cell.length_b   1.000
_cell.length_c   1.000
_cell.angle_alpha   90.00
_cell.angle_beta   90.00
_cell.angle_gamma   90.00
#
_symmetry.space_group_name_H-M   'P 1'
#
loop_
_entity.id
_entity.type
_entity.pdbx_description
1 polymer ?
#
loop_
_entity_poly.entity_id
_entity_poly.type
_entity_poly.pdbx_seq_one_letter_code
_entity_poly.pdbx_strand_id
1 'polypeptide(L)'
;WRIDDIMVSFAAPGGSVGPHVDQYDVFLLQGSGHRHWAIDCSNSPELSHREDSPLRLLRQFEPTHQWQLAPGDMLYLPPGIPHHGVATDPCLTLSIGMRAPAIAELLAPLLEEFAARLGEGRRFEDAGRLPATDSAHLDDVDIDRFRAQIGAALAELQQLPQADLADFCARFLSQYRQAREPERRLRKLSAEALGRTLERGAALRLSCGLRYLRRPNDQSFYVCGQAWPLPKALADDLVGCGIGSAAWRRAAPQARNLLAQMFAEGIVERRPAHSGSSPQR
;
A
#
# COMPACT_ATOMS: atom_id res chain seq x y z
N TRP A 1 -1.32 4.75 6.22
CA TRP A 1 -0.31 3.85 5.63
C TRP A 1 -0.63 2.39 5.90
N ARG A 2 -1.03 2.02 7.13
CA ARG A 2 -1.42 0.64 7.48
C ARG A 2 -2.74 0.17 6.86
N ILE A 3 -3.75 1.03 6.74
CA ILE A 3 -5.02 0.67 6.06
C ILE A 3 -4.70 0.24 4.63
N ASP A 4 -5.19 -0.92 4.22
CA ASP A 4 -5.00 -1.47 2.89
C ASP A 4 -6.13 -1.05 1.96
N ASP A 5 -7.28 -1.71 2.08
CA ASP A 5 -8.50 -1.50 1.31
C ASP A 5 -9.76 -1.81 2.14
N ILE A 6 -10.92 -1.73 1.47
CA ILE A 6 -12.19 -2.20 2.00
C ILE A 6 -12.73 -3.23 1.00
N MET A 7 -12.62 -4.50 1.33
CA MET A 7 -13.23 -5.58 0.57
C MET A 7 -14.70 -5.73 0.99
N VAL A 8 -15.62 -5.78 0.04
CA VAL A 8 -17.04 -6.03 0.30
C VAL A 8 -17.40 -7.41 -0.20
N SER A 9 -17.97 -8.23 0.68
CA SER A 9 -18.46 -9.57 0.33
C SER A 9 -19.98 -9.63 0.44
N PHE A 10 -20.61 -10.29 -0.53
CA PHE A 10 -22.00 -10.73 -0.46
C PHE A 10 -22.04 -12.25 -0.30
N ALA A 11 -22.94 -12.75 0.53
CA ALA A 11 -23.17 -14.18 0.66
C ALA A 11 -24.66 -14.49 0.85
N ALA A 12 -25.15 -15.51 0.15
CA ALA A 12 -26.44 -16.13 0.41
C ALA A 12 -26.38 -17.00 1.69
N PRO A 13 -27.52 -17.47 2.26
CA PRO A 13 -27.52 -18.32 3.45
C PRO A 13 -26.60 -19.55 3.30
N GLY A 14 -25.80 -19.83 4.32
CA GLY A 14 -24.76 -20.87 4.31
C GLY A 14 -23.47 -20.49 3.58
N GLY A 15 -23.44 -19.35 2.89
CA GLY A 15 -22.26 -18.87 2.16
C GLY A 15 -21.08 -18.54 3.07
N SER A 16 -19.91 -19.09 2.74
CA SER A 16 -18.67 -18.92 3.48
C SER A 16 -17.45 -19.06 2.56
N VAL A 17 -16.33 -18.49 2.98
CA VAL A 17 -15.00 -18.75 2.40
C VAL A 17 -14.28 -19.92 3.09
N GLY A 18 -14.89 -20.51 4.12
CA GLY A 18 -14.32 -21.56 4.96
C GLY A 18 -13.43 -21.02 6.09
N PRO A 19 -13.00 -21.88 7.02
CA PRO A 19 -12.10 -21.51 8.11
C PRO A 19 -10.70 -21.22 7.57
N HIS A 20 -10.15 -20.06 7.91
CA HIS A 20 -8.85 -19.59 7.42
C HIS A 20 -8.17 -18.67 8.45
N VAL A 21 -6.96 -18.26 8.15
CA VAL A 21 -6.16 -17.33 8.94
C VAL A 21 -5.53 -16.29 8.03
N ASP A 22 -5.55 -15.03 8.47
CA ASP A 22 -4.93 -13.91 7.77
C ASP A 22 -3.68 -13.42 8.50
N GLN A 23 -2.75 -12.83 7.74
CA GLN A 23 -1.50 -12.24 8.26
C GLN A 23 -1.60 -10.71 8.39
N TYR A 24 -2.81 -10.18 8.49
CA TYR A 24 -3.08 -8.76 8.60
C TYR A 24 -4.23 -8.52 9.57
N ASP A 25 -4.26 -7.31 10.12
CA ASP A 25 -5.36 -6.84 10.97
C ASP A 25 -6.60 -6.65 10.09
N VAL A 26 -7.78 -7.04 10.57
CA VAL A 26 -9.03 -6.81 9.85
C VAL A 26 -10.17 -6.41 10.79
N PHE A 27 -10.96 -5.42 10.37
CA PHE A 27 -12.23 -5.09 10.99
C PHE A 27 -13.36 -5.58 10.08
N LEU A 28 -14.13 -6.55 10.56
CA LEU A 28 -15.26 -7.14 9.88
C LEU A 28 -16.52 -6.39 10.32
N LEU A 29 -16.93 -5.40 9.53
CA LEU A 29 -18.15 -4.64 9.74
C LEU A 29 -19.31 -5.32 9.02
N GLN A 30 -20.35 -5.69 9.77
CA GLN A 30 -21.57 -6.22 9.18
C GLN A 30 -22.41 -5.09 8.60
N GLY A 31 -22.60 -5.07 7.28
CA GLY A 31 -23.28 -3.98 6.58
C GLY A 31 -24.78 -4.24 6.35
N SER A 32 -25.16 -5.50 6.10
CA SER A 32 -26.55 -5.92 5.90
C SER A 32 -26.69 -7.41 6.22
N GLY A 33 -27.89 -7.85 6.62
CA GLY A 33 -28.13 -9.24 7.05
C GLY A 33 -27.28 -9.66 8.25
N HIS A 34 -27.21 -10.97 8.50
CA HIS A 34 -26.50 -11.55 9.64
C HIS A 34 -25.44 -12.55 9.20
N ARG A 35 -24.33 -12.57 9.95
CA ARG A 35 -23.26 -13.54 9.77
C ARG A 35 -22.86 -14.13 11.12
N HIS A 36 -22.86 -15.45 11.20
CA HIS A 36 -22.28 -16.16 12.32
C HIS A 36 -20.75 -16.19 12.15
N TRP A 37 -20.04 -15.61 13.11
CA TRP A 37 -18.59 -15.60 13.16
C TRP A 37 -18.10 -16.46 14.31
N ALA A 38 -17.11 -17.30 14.01
CA ALA A 38 -16.43 -18.13 14.99
C ALA A 38 -14.93 -17.89 14.88
N ILE A 39 -14.21 -17.90 16.01
CA ILE A 39 -12.74 -17.72 16.05
C ILE A 39 -12.09 -18.72 17.01
N ASP A 40 -10.80 -18.97 16.81
CA ASP A 40 -9.97 -19.75 17.72
C ASP A 40 -8.85 -18.89 18.35
N CYS A 41 -8.99 -18.57 19.62
CA CYS A 41 -7.99 -17.88 20.44
C CYS A 41 -7.18 -18.82 21.36
N SER A 42 -7.09 -20.12 21.05
CA SER A 42 -6.26 -21.05 21.81
C SER A 42 -4.76 -20.68 21.73
N ASN A 43 -3.95 -21.17 22.67
CA ASN A 43 -2.50 -20.85 22.70
C ASN A 43 -1.72 -21.46 21.52
N SER A 44 -2.26 -22.49 20.87
CA SER A 44 -1.58 -23.22 19.79
C SER A 44 -2.61 -23.78 18.81
N PRO A 45 -3.29 -22.91 18.06
CA PRO A 45 -4.27 -23.34 17.08
C PRO A 45 -3.59 -24.14 15.97
N GLU A 46 -4.30 -25.13 15.42
CA GLU A 46 -3.83 -25.88 14.26
C GLU A 46 -3.91 -25.00 13.00
N LEU A 47 -2.76 -24.70 12.40
CA LEU A 47 -2.65 -23.79 11.24
C LEU A 47 -2.34 -24.52 9.93
N SER A 48 -2.27 -25.85 9.93
CA SER A 48 -2.05 -26.61 8.70
C SER A 48 -3.20 -26.41 7.71
N HIS A 49 -2.82 -26.26 6.45
CA HIS A 49 -3.76 -26.04 5.37
C HIS A 49 -4.17 -27.35 4.72
N ARG A 50 -5.38 -27.34 4.16
CA ARG A 50 -5.86 -28.39 3.26
C ARG A 50 -5.06 -28.41 1.96
N GLU A 51 -4.64 -29.59 1.53
CA GLU A 51 -3.92 -29.80 0.26
C GLU A 51 -4.86 -30.05 -0.92
N ASP A 52 -6.12 -30.38 -0.65
CA ASP A 52 -7.15 -30.69 -1.65
C ASP A 52 -7.91 -29.45 -2.15
N SER A 53 -7.47 -28.26 -1.79
CA SER A 53 -8.10 -26.99 -2.13
C SER A 53 -7.09 -25.97 -2.61
N PRO A 54 -7.37 -25.19 -3.67
CA PRO A 54 -6.55 -24.04 -4.04
C PRO A 54 -6.66 -22.87 -3.04
N LEU A 55 -7.66 -22.90 -2.14
CA LEU A 55 -7.84 -21.92 -1.08
C LEU A 55 -7.05 -22.32 0.16
N ARG A 56 -6.49 -21.34 0.88
CA ARG A 56 -5.79 -21.54 2.16
C ARG A 56 -6.74 -21.81 3.32
N LEU A 57 -7.42 -22.95 3.27
CA LEU A 57 -8.36 -23.39 4.30
C LEU A 57 -7.64 -24.19 5.37
N LEU A 58 -8.04 -24.02 6.62
CA LEU A 58 -7.53 -24.81 7.73
C LEU A 58 -8.04 -26.26 7.63
N ARG A 59 -7.16 -27.21 7.94
CA ARG A 59 -7.49 -28.63 7.96
C ARG A 59 -8.46 -28.98 9.09
N GLN A 60 -8.27 -28.34 10.25
CA GLN A 60 -9.11 -28.46 11.44
C GLN A 60 -9.37 -27.07 11.99
N PHE A 61 -10.55 -26.87 12.57
CA PHE A 61 -10.94 -25.61 13.17
C PHE A 61 -11.88 -25.87 14.34
N GLU A 62 -11.43 -25.55 15.53
CA GLU A 62 -12.17 -25.73 16.78
C GLU A 62 -12.41 -24.36 17.41
N PRO A 63 -13.58 -23.73 17.17
CA PRO A 63 -13.81 -22.38 17.63
C PRO A 63 -13.94 -22.31 19.15
N THR A 64 -13.25 -21.37 19.77
CA THR A 64 -13.36 -21.07 21.19
C THR A 64 -14.37 -19.98 21.49
N HIS A 65 -14.67 -19.13 20.50
CA HIS A 65 -15.64 -18.04 20.63
C HIS A 65 -16.52 -17.94 19.39
N GLN A 66 -17.78 -17.54 19.58
CA GLN A 66 -18.77 -17.45 18.53
C GLN A 66 -19.74 -16.30 18.77
N TRP A 67 -20.16 -15.62 17.71
CA TRP A 67 -21.14 -14.54 17.73
C TRP A 67 -21.98 -14.54 16.46
N GLN A 68 -23.20 -14.03 16.53
CA GLN A 68 -23.96 -13.62 15.35
C GLN A 68 -23.91 -12.10 15.25
N LEU A 69 -23.29 -11.59 14.19
CA LEU A 69 -23.21 -10.16 13.94
C LEU A 69 -24.44 -9.70 13.14
N ALA A 70 -25.04 -8.60 13.58
CA ALA A 70 -26.13 -7.87 12.91
C ALA A 70 -25.59 -6.57 12.27
N PRO A 71 -26.35 -5.90 11.38
CA PRO A 71 -25.90 -4.68 10.72
C PRO A 71 -25.47 -3.60 11.74
N GLY A 72 -24.24 -3.12 11.59
CA GLY A 72 -23.60 -2.16 12.51
C GLY A 72 -22.59 -2.78 13.48
N ASP A 73 -22.67 -4.09 13.73
CA ASP A 73 -21.70 -4.79 14.56
C ASP A 73 -20.34 -4.92 13.86
N MET A 74 -19.27 -4.87 14.64
CA MET A 74 -17.90 -4.95 14.15
C MET A 74 -17.07 -5.93 14.96
N LEU A 75 -16.41 -6.85 14.27
CA LEU A 75 -15.44 -7.78 14.85
C LEU A 75 -14.03 -7.42 14.38
N TYR A 76 -13.13 -7.10 15.31
CA TYR A 76 -11.72 -6.91 15.02
C TYR A 76 -10.96 -8.21 15.24
N LEU A 77 -10.11 -8.58 14.27
CA LEU A 77 -9.21 -9.72 14.36
C LEU A 77 -7.76 -9.24 14.13
N PRO A 78 -6.83 -9.48 15.07
CA PRO A 78 -5.42 -9.30 14.83
C PRO A 78 -4.87 -10.40 13.87
N PRO A 79 -3.67 -10.20 13.31
CA PRO A 79 -3.01 -11.21 12.48
C PRO A 79 -2.87 -12.55 13.20
N GLY A 80 -3.05 -13.64 12.48
CA GLY A 80 -2.80 -14.98 12.98
C GLY A 80 -3.98 -15.62 13.73
N ILE A 81 -5.14 -14.96 13.83
CA ILE A 81 -6.33 -15.55 14.45
C ILE A 81 -7.14 -16.36 13.42
N PRO A 82 -7.28 -17.69 13.60
CA PRO A 82 -8.21 -18.50 12.83
C PRO A 82 -9.63 -18.01 13.00
N HIS A 83 -10.35 -17.89 11.89
CA HIS A 83 -11.73 -17.43 11.91
C HIS A 83 -12.55 -18.04 10.79
N HIS A 84 -13.86 -18.14 11.02
CA HIS A 84 -14.82 -18.74 10.12
C HIS A 84 -16.15 -17.98 10.18
N GLY A 85 -16.54 -17.39 9.05
CA GLY A 85 -17.77 -16.63 8.91
C GLY A 85 -18.76 -17.34 8.00
N VAL A 86 -19.95 -17.65 8.50
CA VAL A 86 -21.04 -18.29 7.75
C VAL A 86 -22.25 -17.38 7.73
N ALA A 87 -22.72 -17.04 6.54
CA ALA A 87 -23.90 -16.21 6.37
C ALA A 87 -25.15 -16.95 6.89
N THR A 88 -25.92 -16.31 7.76
CA THR A 88 -27.17 -16.88 8.28
C THR A 88 -28.34 -16.57 7.34
N ASP A 89 -28.32 -15.39 6.74
CA ASP A 89 -29.25 -14.90 5.73
C ASP A 89 -28.46 -14.16 4.62
N PRO A 90 -29.09 -13.67 3.52
CA PRO A 90 -28.38 -12.87 2.52
C PRO A 90 -27.75 -11.62 3.16
N CYS A 91 -26.43 -11.55 3.16
CA CYS A 91 -25.72 -10.56 3.96
C CYS A 91 -24.54 -9.90 3.25
N LEU A 92 -24.16 -8.71 3.73
CA LEU A 92 -22.98 -7.96 3.29
C LEU A 92 -22.01 -7.78 4.46
N THR A 93 -20.74 -8.11 4.25
CA THR A 93 -19.67 -7.84 5.22
C THR A 93 -18.60 -6.98 4.55
N LEU A 94 -18.25 -5.86 5.20
CA LEU A 94 -17.19 -4.95 4.78
C LEU A 94 -15.95 -5.27 5.62
N SER A 95 -14.93 -5.83 4.98
CA SER A 95 -13.64 -6.14 5.60
C SER A 95 -12.68 -4.97 5.39
N ILE A 96 -12.40 -4.23 6.45
CA ILE A 96 -11.44 -3.13 6.45
C ILE A 96 -10.08 -3.70 6.84
N GLY A 97 -9.25 -3.98 5.83
CA GLY A 97 -7.94 -4.60 6.02
C GLY A 97 -6.87 -3.57 6.42
N MET A 98 -5.95 -3.96 7.31
CA MET A 98 -4.73 -3.20 7.57
C MET A 98 -3.51 -4.09 7.44
N ARG A 99 -2.72 -3.87 6.39
CA ARG A 99 -1.54 -4.66 6.08
C ARG A 99 -0.26 -4.00 6.57
N ALA A 100 0.73 -4.82 6.86
CA ALA A 100 2.13 -4.43 7.00
C ALA A 100 2.95 -5.26 5.99
N PRO A 101 3.92 -4.66 5.30
CA PRO A 101 4.76 -5.42 4.38
C PRO A 101 5.65 -6.41 5.13
N ALA A 102 5.90 -7.56 4.52
CA ALA A 102 6.94 -8.46 5.00
C ALA A 102 8.32 -7.80 4.82
N ILE A 103 9.28 -8.13 5.68
CA ILE A 103 10.66 -7.60 5.57
C ILE A 103 11.27 -7.97 4.22
N ALA A 104 11.00 -9.17 3.69
CA ALA A 104 11.45 -9.58 2.37
C ALA A 104 10.90 -8.68 1.24
N GLU A 105 9.64 -8.24 1.36
CA GLU A 105 9.01 -7.33 0.37
C GLU A 105 9.62 -5.92 0.43
N LEU A 106 10.14 -5.49 1.59
CA LEU A 106 10.87 -4.23 1.75
C LEU A 106 12.32 -4.35 1.26
N LEU A 107 12.99 -5.44 1.60
CA LEU A 107 14.42 -5.61 1.36
C LEU A 107 14.75 -5.73 -0.13
N ALA A 108 13.95 -6.47 -0.90
CA ALA A 108 14.19 -6.68 -2.31
C ALA A 108 14.27 -5.36 -3.13
N PRO A 109 13.27 -4.47 -3.10
CA PRO A 109 13.35 -3.20 -3.83
C PRO A 109 14.37 -2.21 -3.25
N LEU A 110 14.65 -2.27 -1.94
CA LEU A 110 15.72 -1.45 -1.33
C LEU A 110 17.09 -1.86 -1.89
N LEU A 111 17.35 -3.16 -1.98
CA LEU A 111 18.59 -3.69 -2.55
C LEU A 111 18.71 -3.35 -4.03
N GLU A 112 17.61 -3.38 -4.79
CA GLU A 112 17.60 -2.96 -6.19
C GLU A 112 17.98 -1.48 -6.35
N GLU A 113 17.36 -0.59 -5.57
CA GLU A 113 17.69 0.84 -5.59
C GLU A 113 19.14 1.10 -5.14
N PHE A 114 19.60 0.35 -4.13
CA PHE A 114 20.98 0.45 -3.65
C PHE A 114 21.99 -0.06 -4.69
N ALA A 115 21.71 -1.20 -5.35
CA ALA A 115 22.56 -1.73 -6.41
C ALA A 115 22.69 -0.75 -7.59
N ALA A 116 21.60 -0.07 -7.96
CA ALA A 116 21.64 0.99 -8.96
C ALA A 116 22.57 2.16 -8.57
N ARG A 117 22.68 2.48 -7.27
CA ARG A 117 23.60 3.52 -6.75
C ARG A 117 25.07 3.06 -6.76
N LEU A 118 25.34 1.78 -6.52
CA LEU A 118 26.69 1.22 -6.59
C LEU A 118 27.28 1.29 -8.00
N GLY A 119 26.41 1.18 -9.01
CA GLY A 119 26.79 1.20 -10.42
C GLY A 119 27.56 -0.04 -10.87
N GLU A 120 27.82 -0.13 -12.18
CA GLU A 120 28.48 -1.31 -12.79
C GLU A 120 30.01 -1.30 -12.69
N GLY A 121 30.59 -0.21 -12.20
CA GLY A 121 32.05 -0.02 -12.16
C GLY A 121 32.74 -0.83 -11.05
N ARG A 122 32.02 -1.15 -9.98
CA ARG A 122 32.54 -1.93 -8.85
C ARG A 122 32.49 -3.42 -9.19
N ARG A 123 33.61 -3.95 -9.67
CA ARG A 123 33.74 -5.36 -10.08
C ARG A 123 34.47 -6.18 -9.03
N PHE A 124 34.33 -7.49 -9.14
CA PHE A 124 35.16 -8.41 -8.39
C PHE A 124 36.64 -8.18 -8.71
N GLU A 125 37.44 -8.00 -7.66
CA GLU A 125 38.89 -7.83 -7.77
C GLU A 125 39.63 -9.03 -7.19
N ASP A 126 40.55 -9.58 -7.98
CA ASP A 126 41.38 -10.72 -7.64
C ASP A 126 42.88 -10.43 -7.74
N ALA A 127 43.26 -9.18 -7.50
CA ALA A 127 44.67 -8.80 -7.41
C ALA A 127 45.43 -9.77 -6.48
N GLY A 128 46.56 -10.28 -6.98
CA GLY A 128 47.38 -11.28 -6.30
C GLY A 128 46.92 -12.74 -6.47
N ARG A 129 45.96 -13.04 -7.36
CA ARG A 129 45.58 -14.42 -7.70
C ARG A 129 46.76 -15.15 -8.35
N LEU A 130 47.02 -16.38 -7.89
CA LEU A 130 47.99 -17.28 -8.50
C LEU A 130 47.36 -17.99 -9.72
N PRO A 131 48.15 -18.41 -10.73
CA PRO A 131 47.63 -19.16 -11.86
C PRO A 131 46.84 -20.40 -11.41
N ALA A 132 45.62 -20.54 -11.93
CA ALA A 132 44.78 -21.70 -11.63
C ALA A 132 45.40 -22.97 -12.24
N THR A 133 45.42 -24.05 -11.46
CA THR A 133 45.81 -25.39 -11.93
C THR A 133 44.64 -26.15 -12.57
N ASP A 134 43.41 -25.80 -12.18
CA ASP A 134 42.15 -26.25 -12.79
C ASP A 134 41.22 -25.04 -12.95
N SER A 135 40.81 -24.75 -14.19
CA SER A 135 39.94 -23.61 -14.50
C SER A 135 38.49 -23.78 -14.05
N ALA A 136 38.07 -25.00 -13.68
CA ALA A 136 36.72 -25.28 -13.20
C ALA A 136 36.59 -25.19 -11.68
N HIS A 137 37.69 -25.00 -10.95
CA HIS A 137 37.69 -24.91 -9.49
C HIS A 137 37.37 -23.48 -9.01
N LEU A 138 36.45 -23.42 -8.05
CA LEU A 138 36.16 -22.23 -7.26
C LEU A 138 36.74 -22.45 -5.87
N ASP A 139 37.83 -21.74 -5.58
CA ASP A 139 38.55 -21.91 -4.32
C ASP A 139 37.87 -21.14 -3.19
N ASP A 140 38.04 -21.60 -1.94
CA ASP A 140 37.53 -20.90 -0.75
C ASP A 140 38.03 -19.45 -0.67
N VAL A 141 39.22 -19.16 -1.20
CA VAL A 141 39.78 -17.80 -1.30
C VAL A 141 38.88 -16.89 -2.14
N ASP A 142 38.27 -17.40 -3.20
CA ASP A 142 37.35 -16.63 -4.04
C ASP A 142 36.02 -16.38 -3.35
N ILE A 143 35.48 -17.42 -2.68
CA ILE A 143 34.28 -17.29 -1.84
C ILE A 143 34.51 -16.24 -0.74
N ASP A 144 35.68 -16.25 -0.11
CA ASP A 144 36.05 -15.28 0.92
C ASP A 144 36.15 -13.85 0.37
N ARG A 145 36.72 -13.68 -0.82
CA ARG A 145 36.74 -12.37 -1.52
C ARG A 145 35.33 -11.90 -1.86
N PHE A 146 34.46 -12.77 -2.38
CA PHE A 146 33.06 -12.44 -2.64
C PHE A 146 32.34 -12.03 -1.35
N ARG A 147 32.48 -12.82 -0.29
CA ARG A 147 31.90 -12.53 1.02
C ARG A 147 32.37 -11.18 1.57
N ALA A 148 33.66 -10.87 1.45
CA ALA A 148 34.20 -9.58 1.89
C ALA A 148 33.63 -8.40 1.09
N GLN A 149 33.56 -8.52 -0.24
CA GLN A 149 33.03 -7.46 -1.10
C GLN A 149 31.52 -7.25 -0.90
N ILE A 150 30.74 -8.34 -0.80
CA ILE A 150 29.30 -8.28 -0.46
C ILE A 150 29.12 -7.66 0.93
N GLY A 151 29.93 -8.08 1.91
CA GLY A 151 29.90 -7.55 3.27
C GLY A 151 30.17 -6.04 3.31
N ALA A 152 31.15 -5.55 2.53
CA ALA A 152 31.43 -4.12 2.40
C ALA A 152 30.25 -3.35 1.79
N ALA A 153 29.64 -3.88 0.73
CA ALA A 153 28.44 -3.28 0.13
C ALA A 153 27.24 -3.25 1.11
N LEU A 154 27.04 -4.32 1.88
CA LEU A 154 26.00 -4.36 2.91
C LEU A 154 26.29 -3.39 4.07
N ALA A 155 27.56 -3.20 4.44
CA ALA A 155 27.93 -2.19 5.42
C ALA A 155 27.62 -0.77 4.92
N GLU A 156 27.87 -0.48 3.63
CA GLU A 156 27.46 0.78 3.01
C GLU A 156 25.93 0.96 3.00
N LEU A 157 25.17 -0.10 2.72
CA LEU A 157 23.70 -0.08 2.79
C LEU A 157 23.22 0.25 4.21
N GLN A 158 23.86 -0.30 5.24
CA GLN A 158 23.53 -0.01 6.64
C GLN A 158 23.81 1.44 7.03
N GLN A 159 24.72 2.11 6.32
CA GLN A 159 25.04 3.53 6.51
C GLN A 159 24.22 4.46 5.62
N LEU A 160 23.16 3.97 4.96
CA LEU A 160 22.27 4.82 4.18
C LEU A 160 21.76 6.00 5.04
N PRO A 161 21.80 7.24 4.51
CA PRO A 161 21.26 8.38 5.23
C PRO A 161 19.80 8.14 5.62
N GLN A 162 19.43 8.56 6.83
CA GLN A 162 18.05 8.46 7.33
C GLN A 162 17.03 9.10 6.36
N ALA A 163 17.42 10.16 5.67
CA ALA A 163 16.57 10.83 4.67
C ALA A 163 16.28 9.92 3.46
N ASP A 164 17.29 9.22 2.95
CA ASP A 164 17.18 8.31 1.80
C ASP A 164 16.31 7.10 2.16
N LEU A 165 16.56 6.48 3.31
CA LEU A 165 15.76 5.35 3.80
C LEU A 165 14.30 5.74 4.00
N ALA A 166 14.06 6.94 4.53
CA ALA A 166 12.71 7.41 4.78
C ALA A 166 11.97 7.81 3.50
N ASP A 167 12.67 8.35 2.49
CA ASP A 167 12.12 8.58 1.15
C ASP A 167 11.73 7.27 0.47
N PHE A 168 12.62 6.28 0.50
CA PHE A 168 12.34 4.92 0.01
C PHE A 168 11.10 4.34 0.68
N CYS A 169 11.03 4.38 2.02
CA CYS A 169 9.89 3.85 2.76
C CYS A 169 8.58 4.57 2.39
N ALA A 170 8.62 5.89 2.23
CA ALA A 170 7.45 6.67 1.85
C ALA A 170 6.98 6.36 0.43
N ARG A 171 7.90 6.23 -0.53
CA ARG A 171 7.57 5.76 -1.88
C ARG A 171 6.98 4.36 -1.84
N PHE A 172 7.69 3.39 -1.28
CA PHE A 172 7.25 2.00 -1.20
C PHE A 172 5.84 1.87 -0.57
N LEU A 173 5.61 2.46 0.60
CA LEU A 173 4.33 2.35 1.31
C LEU A 173 3.19 3.11 0.63
N SER A 174 3.50 4.12 -0.18
CA SER A 174 2.51 4.86 -1.00
C SER A 174 2.11 4.13 -2.29
N GLN A 175 2.69 2.96 -2.60
CA GLN A 175 2.26 2.09 -3.70
C GLN A 175 1.98 0.64 -3.25
N TYR A 176 2.40 0.26 -2.05
CA TYR A 176 2.35 -1.12 -1.58
C TYR A 176 0.94 -1.71 -1.70
N ARG A 177 0.81 -2.76 -2.52
CA ARG A 177 -0.45 -3.48 -2.82
C ARG A 177 -1.58 -2.58 -3.32
N GLN A 178 -1.25 -1.45 -3.93
CA GLN A 178 -2.23 -0.57 -4.56
C GLN A 178 -3.05 -1.35 -5.59
N ALA A 179 -4.37 -1.35 -5.42
CA ALA A 179 -5.28 -2.06 -6.30
C ALA A 179 -5.55 -1.30 -7.62
N ARG A 180 -5.43 0.03 -7.59
CA ARG A 180 -5.77 0.90 -8.72
C ARG A 180 -4.60 1.81 -9.09
N GLU A 181 -4.17 1.70 -10.34
CA GLU A 181 -3.23 2.65 -10.93
C GLU A 181 -3.93 3.94 -11.37
N PRO A 182 -3.25 5.09 -11.28
CA PRO A 182 -3.81 6.36 -11.72
C PRO A 182 -3.99 6.37 -13.25
N GLU A 183 -5.18 6.77 -13.69
CA GLU A 183 -5.53 6.82 -15.12
C GLU A 183 -5.00 8.12 -15.75
N ARG A 184 -3.89 7.99 -16.50
CA ARG A 184 -3.30 9.11 -17.25
C ARG A 184 -4.29 9.70 -18.23
N ARG A 185 -4.44 11.03 -18.19
CA ARG A 185 -5.32 11.77 -19.09
C ARG A 185 -4.59 12.12 -20.38
N LEU A 186 -5.19 11.73 -21.51
CA LEU A 186 -4.67 12.08 -22.85
C LEU A 186 -4.67 13.60 -23.09
N ARG A 187 -5.71 14.30 -22.63
CA ARG A 187 -5.80 15.76 -22.73
C ARG A 187 -5.24 16.43 -21.48
N LYS A 188 -4.05 17.00 -21.61
CA LYS A 188 -3.43 17.82 -20.57
C LYS A 188 -4.10 19.20 -20.50
N LEU A 189 -4.35 19.68 -19.29
CA LEU A 189 -4.77 21.06 -19.04
C LEU A 189 -3.56 21.83 -18.50
N SER A 190 -3.36 23.06 -18.99
CA SER A 190 -2.38 23.96 -18.37
C SER A 190 -2.86 24.38 -16.97
N ALA A 191 -1.94 24.89 -16.15
CA ALA A 191 -2.29 25.43 -14.84
C ALA A 191 -3.34 26.56 -14.97
N GLU A 192 -3.22 27.44 -15.96
CA GLU A 192 -4.20 28.51 -16.18
C GLU A 192 -5.59 27.95 -16.54
N ALA A 193 -5.63 26.92 -17.41
CA ALA A 193 -6.88 26.27 -17.77
C ALA A 193 -7.54 25.59 -16.56
N LEU A 194 -6.74 24.94 -15.71
CA LEU A 194 -7.23 24.33 -14.47
C LEU A 194 -7.74 25.40 -13.50
N GLY A 195 -6.97 26.48 -13.31
CA GLY A 195 -7.35 27.62 -12.47
C GLY A 195 -8.69 28.24 -12.87
N ARG A 196 -8.93 28.45 -14.17
CA ARG A 196 -10.23 28.94 -14.68
C ARG A 196 -11.40 28.02 -14.32
N THR A 197 -11.18 26.71 -14.23
CA THR A 197 -12.24 25.78 -13.81
C THR A 197 -12.51 25.88 -12.31
N LEU A 198 -11.48 26.09 -11.50
CA LEU A 198 -11.62 26.25 -10.05
C LEU A 198 -12.30 27.58 -9.70
N GLU A 199 -12.03 28.65 -10.46
CA GLU A 199 -12.73 29.94 -10.33
C GLU A 199 -14.23 29.82 -10.63
N ARG A 200 -14.64 28.86 -11.46
CA ARG A 200 -16.05 28.54 -11.73
C ARG A 200 -16.65 27.58 -10.68
N GLY A 201 -15.97 27.37 -9.56
CA GLY A 201 -16.46 26.58 -8.43
C GLY A 201 -16.08 25.10 -8.45
N ALA A 202 -15.28 24.63 -9.40
CA ALA A 202 -14.73 23.27 -9.32
C ALA A 202 -13.67 23.16 -8.21
N ALA A 203 -13.38 21.92 -7.80
CA ALA A 203 -12.29 21.61 -6.87
C ALA A 203 -11.43 20.46 -7.41
N LEU A 204 -10.13 20.45 -7.07
CA LEU A 204 -9.27 19.27 -7.24
C LEU A 204 -9.32 18.41 -5.98
N ARG A 205 -9.42 17.10 -6.16
CA ARG A 205 -9.29 16.12 -5.08
C ARG A 205 -8.40 14.98 -5.52
N LEU A 206 -7.85 14.23 -4.57
CA LEU A 206 -7.19 12.97 -4.89
C LEU A 206 -8.18 12.03 -5.56
N SER A 207 -7.71 11.36 -6.62
CA SER A 207 -8.49 10.31 -7.26
C SER A 207 -8.75 9.17 -6.28
N CYS A 208 -9.94 8.59 -6.34
CA CYS A 208 -10.36 7.55 -5.42
C CYS A 208 -9.55 6.25 -5.63
N GLY A 209 -9.16 5.62 -4.52
CA GLY A 209 -8.45 4.34 -4.50
C GLY A 209 -6.92 4.45 -4.57
N LEU A 210 -6.36 5.67 -4.67
CA LEU A 210 -4.92 5.87 -4.66
C LEU A 210 -4.36 5.86 -3.24
N ARG A 211 -3.15 5.30 -3.08
CA ARG A 211 -2.42 5.32 -1.81
C ARG A 211 -1.54 6.56 -1.74
N TYR A 212 -1.54 7.22 -0.59
CA TYR A 212 -0.74 8.42 -0.36
C TYR A 212 -0.19 8.51 1.06
N LEU A 213 0.90 9.25 1.22
CA LEU A 213 1.56 9.53 2.50
C LEU A 213 2.05 10.97 2.58
N ARG A 214 2.04 11.50 3.81
CA ARG A 214 2.68 12.76 4.19
C ARG A 214 3.64 12.46 5.32
N ARG A 215 4.85 12.99 5.24
CA ARG A 215 5.82 12.95 6.34
C ARG A 215 5.85 14.33 7.02
N PRO A 216 5.91 14.41 8.36
CA PRO A 216 5.86 15.69 9.08
C PRO A 216 6.98 16.67 8.69
N ASN A 217 8.16 16.13 8.37
CA ASN A 217 9.38 16.92 8.14
C ASN A 217 9.75 17.03 6.65
N ASP A 218 8.97 16.44 5.75
CA ASP A 218 9.25 16.48 4.32
C ASP A 218 8.44 17.57 3.62
N GLN A 219 9.03 18.13 2.58
CA GLN A 219 8.33 18.98 1.60
C GLN A 219 7.66 18.17 0.49
N SER A 220 7.62 16.84 0.64
CA SER A 220 7.12 15.91 -0.36
C SER A 220 5.81 15.26 0.08
N PHE A 221 4.90 15.16 -0.87
CA PHE A 221 3.68 14.39 -0.80
C PHE A 221 3.85 13.13 -1.63
N TYR A 222 3.72 11.97 -1.02
CA TYR A 222 3.99 10.69 -1.67
C TYR A 222 2.69 10.08 -2.16
N VAL A 223 2.58 9.77 -3.45
CA VAL A 223 1.38 9.17 -4.04
C VAL A 223 1.77 8.17 -5.09
N CYS A 224 1.21 6.96 -5.02
CA CYS A 224 1.47 5.88 -5.99
C CYS A 224 2.96 5.65 -6.24
N GLY A 225 3.78 5.61 -5.18
CA GLY A 225 5.21 5.31 -5.31
C GLY A 225 6.09 6.50 -5.64
N GLN A 226 5.52 7.67 -5.85
CA GLN A 226 6.25 8.86 -6.31
C GLN A 226 6.23 9.97 -5.27
N ALA A 227 7.37 10.66 -5.13
CA ALA A 227 7.48 11.87 -4.33
C ALA A 227 7.11 13.09 -5.17
N TRP A 228 6.11 13.85 -4.71
CA TRP A 228 5.69 15.11 -5.31
C TRP A 228 6.14 16.25 -4.41
N PRO A 229 6.96 17.22 -4.86
CA PRO A 229 7.40 18.36 -4.04
C PRO A 229 6.27 19.39 -3.85
N LEU A 230 5.14 18.93 -3.32
CA LEU A 230 3.93 19.69 -3.09
C LEU A 230 3.95 20.21 -1.65
N PRO A 231 3.84 21.55 -1.44
CA PRO A 231 3.81 22.12 -0.10
C PRO A 231 2.76 21.48 0.79
N LYS A 232 3.13 21.24 2.07
CA LYS A 232 2.27 20.56 3.05
C LYS A 232 0.84 21.10 3.09
N ALA A 233 0.64 22.41 3.08
CA ALA A 233 -0.70 23.00 3.11
C ALA A 233 -1.59 22.54 1.92
N LEU A 234 -1.03 22.43 0.72
CA LEU A 234 -1.77 21.96 -0.45
C LEU A 234 -2.00 20.44 -0.42
N ALA A 235 -1.04 19.67 0.09
CA ALA A 235 -1.23 18.24 0.31
C ALA A 235 -2.32 17.97 1.35
N ASP A 236 -2.37 18.76 2.43
CA ASP A 236 -3.40 18.72 3.45
C ASP A 236 -4.79 19.07 2.86
N ASP A 237 -4.86 20.12 2.04
CA ASP A 237 -6.08 20.50 1.31
C ASP A 237 -6.56 19.37 0.38
N LEU A 238 -5.66 18.72 -0.39
CA LEU A 238 -6.02 17.62 -1.30
C LEU A 238 -6.61 16.40 -0.58
N VAL A 239 -6.08 16.06 0.59
CA VAL A 239 -6.55 14.94 1.43
C VAL A 239 -7.86 15.29 2.15
N GLY A 240 -8.04 16.55 2.53
CA GLY A 240 -9.21 17.02 3.25
C GLY A 240 -10.32 17.54 2.33
N CYS A 241 -10.45 18.86 2.25
CA CYS A 241 -11.59 19.52 1.60
C CYS A 241 -11.52 19.58 0.06
N GLY A 242 -10.32 19.40 -0.50
CA GLY A 242 -9.98 19.62 -1.90
C GLY A 242 -9.46 21.03 -2.17
N ILE A 243 -8.71 21.20 -3.26
CA ILE A 243 -8.18 22.49 -3.69
C ILE A 243 -9.22 23.22 -4.54
N GLY A 244 -9.87 24.23 -3.97
CA GLY A 244 -10.72 25.18 -4.67
C GLY A 244 -9.99 26.46 -5.10
N SER A 245 -10.73 27.46 -5.60
CA SER A 245 -10.18 28.72 -6.11
C SER A 245 -9.29 29.47 -5.10
N ALA A 246 -9.69 29.53 -3.82
CA ALA A 246 -8.95 30.27 -2.80
C ALA A 246 -7.56 29.66 -2.52
N ALA A 247 -7.49 28.33 -2.33
CA ALA A 247 -6.22 27.62 -2.15
C ALA A 247 -5.34 27.74 -3.41
N TRP A 248 -5.95 27.60 -4.60
CA TRP A 248 -5.25 27.80 -5.87
C TRP A 248 -4.60 29.18 -6.01
N ARG A 249 -5.31 30.26 -5.64
CA ARG A 249 -4.78 31.64 -5.70
C ARG A 249 -3.62 31.88 -4.73
N ARG A 250 -3.61 31.22 -3.58
CA ARG A 250 -2.48 31.30 -2.63
C ARG A 250 -1.27 30.45 -3.05
N ALA A 251 -1.49 29.40 -3.84
CA ALA A 251 -0.41 28.54 -4.32
C ALA A 251 0.56 29.30 -5.23
N ALA A 252 1.86 29.06 -5.06
CA ALA A 252 2.90 29.56 -5.95
C ALA A 252 2.75 28.99 -7.37
N PRO A 253 3.23 29.68 -8.43
CA PRO A 253 3.15 29.20 -9.81
C PRO A 253 3.70 27.78 -10.01
N GLN A 254 4.82 27.44 -9.36
CA GLN A 254 5.43 26.11 -9.43
C GLN A 254 4.49 25.03 -8.87
N ALA A 255 3.83 25.30 -7.74
CA ALA A 255 2.88 24.37 -7.14
C ALA A 255 1.61 24.19 -8.00
N ARG A 256 1.14 25.25 -8.67
CA ARG A 256 0.03 25.17 -9.64
C ARG A 256 0.38 24.30 -10.85
N ASN A 257 1.61 24.43 -11.35
CA ASN A 257 2.10 23.58 -12.44
C ASN A 257 2.21 22.11 -11.99
N LEU A 258 2.69 21.87 -10.76
CA LEU A 258 2.72 20.53 -10.19
C LEU A 258 1.33 19.92 -10.08
N LEU A 259 0.34 20.66 -9.60
CA LEU A 259 -1.06 20.21 -9.54
C LEU A 259 -1.64 19.90 -10.93
N ALA A 260 -1.28 20.68 -11.96
CA ALA A 260 -1.68 20.40 -13.33
C ALA A 260 -1.02 19.12 -13.87
N GLN A 261 0.24 18.86 -13.50
CA GLN A 261 0.92 17.59 -13.79
C GLN A 261 0.24 16.42 -13.07
N MET A 262 -0.02 16.53 -11.77
CA MET A 262 -0.76 15.53 -10.99
C MET A 262 -2.14 15.24 -11.61
N PHE A 263 -2.82 16.26 -12.14
CA PHE A 263 -4.10 16.10 -12.83
C PHE A 263 -3.94 15.31 -14.14
N ALA A 264 -2.88 15.59 -14.91
CA ALA A 264 -2.56 14.87 -16.14
C ALA A 264 -2.18 13.41 -15.87
N GLU A 265 -1.45 13.15 -14.78
CA GLU A 265 -1.07 11.81 -14.34
C GLU A 265 -2.24 11.01 -13.75
N GLY A 266 -3.41 11.63 -13.56
CA GLY A 266 -4.59 10.96 -12.98
C GLY A 266 -4.56 10.86 -11.45
N ILE A 267 -3.59 11.51 -10.79
CA ILE A 267 -3.44 11.51 -9.33
C ILE A 267 -4.51 12.37 -8.66
N VAL A 268 -4.85 13.49 -9.30
CA VAL A 268 -5.98 14.32 -8.87
C VAL A 268 -7.05 14.38 -9.94
N GLU A 269 -8.29 14.43 -9.49
CA GLU A 269 -9.47 14.58 -10.33
C GLU A 269 -10.17 15.90 -10.05
N ARG A 270 -10.85 16.42 -11.07
CA ARG A 270 -11.66 17.62 -10.95
C ARG A 270 -13.07 17.22 -10.57
N ARG A 271 -13.51 17.65 -9.39
CA ARG A 271 -14.92 17.59 -8.97
C ARG A 271 -15.63 18.87 -9.41
N PRO A 272 -16.69 18.80 -10.23
CA PRO A 272 -17.48 19.97 -10.56
C PRO A 272 -18.14 20.55 -9.30
N ALA A 273 -18.47 21.84 -9.34
CA ALA A 273 -19.33 22.43 -8.32
C ALA A 273 -20.60 21.57 -8.20
N HIS A 274 -20.99 21.19 -6.97
CA HIS A 274 -22.29 20.55 -6.79
C HIS A 274 -23.36 21.50 -7.32
N SER A 275 -23.94 21.19 -8.48
CA SER A 275 -25.29 21.63 -8.78
C SER A 275 -26.15 20.95 -7.74
N GLY A 276 -26.68 21.69 -6.77
CA GLY A 276 -27.51 21.12 -5.71
C GLY A 276 -28.63 20.27 -6.30
N SER A 277 -28.44 18.95 -6.29
CA SER A 277 -29.57 18.04 -6.26
C SER A 277 -30.02 18.06 -4.81
N SER A 278 -31.16 18.72 -4.57
CA SER A 278 -31.92 18.44 -3.36
C SER A 278 -32.08 16.92 -3.27
N PRO A 279 -31.89 16.30 -2.09
CA PRO A 279 -32.31 14.93 -1.92
C PRO A 279 -33.81 14.91 -2.22
N GLN A 280 -34.20 14.26 -3.32
CA GLN A 280 -35.59 13.90 -3.52
C GLN A 280 -35.94 13.00 -2.33
N ARG A 281 -36.87 13.52 -1.51
CA ARG A 281 -37.43 12.86 -0.34
C ARG A 281 -38.12 11.56 -0.72
#